data_AF-A0A3B0U0T9-F1
#
_entry.id   AF-A0A3B0U0T9-F1
#
_cell.length_a   1.000
_cell.length_b   1.000
_cell.length_c   1.000
_cell.angle_alpha   90.00
_cell.angle_beta   90.00
_cell.angle_gamma   90.00
#
_symmetry.space_group_name_H-M   'P 1'
#
loop_
_entity.id
_entity.type
_entity.pdbx_description
1 polymer ?
#
loop_
_entity_poly.entity_id
_entity_poly.type
_entity_poly.pdbx_seq_one_letter_code
_entity_poly.pdbx_strand_id
1 'polypeptide(L)'
;MDTQPSIAILIDRKGQIVGKYHKTHLTVREQFIKSISPGNEYPVFRTDFGKVGLMVCYDNHFPEVARILAVKGAELIAYPSMGDGCESPGGV
;
A
#
# COMPACT_ATOMS: atom_id res chain seq x y z
N MET A 1 -3.14 4.79 -24.10
CA MET A 1 -4.20 4.39 -23.15
C MET A 1 -3.60 4.56 -21.76
N ASP A 2 -4.00 5.61 -21.04
CA ASP A 2 -3.50 5.91 -19.70
C ASP A 2 -3.99 4.86 -18.70
N THR A 3 -3.05 4.05 -18.20
CA THR A 3 -3.30 3.15 -17.08
C THR A 3 -3.46 4.00 -15.81
N GLN A 4 -4.56 3.83 -15.07
CA GLN A 4 -4.81 4.44 -13.77
C GLN A 4 -4.42 3.44 -12.67
N PRO A 5 -3.22 3.54 -12.09
CA PRO A 5 -2.81 2.63 -11.01
C PRO A 5 -3.54 2.98 -9.70
N SER A 6 -3.90 1.95 -8.93
CA SER A 6 -4.27 2.11 -7.52
C SER A 6 -3.01 2.50 -6.74
N ILE A 7 -2.91 3.75 -6.31
CA ILE A 7 -1.71 4.30 -5.66
C ILE A 7 -1.99 4.85 -4.27
N ALA A 8 -0.97 4.79 -3.40
CA ALA A 8 -0.90 5.58 -2.17
C ALA A 8 0.23 6.61 -2.30
N ILE A 9 -0.03 7.84 -1.85
CA ILE A 9 0.95 8.94 -1.87
C ILE A 9 1.26 9.31 -0.43
N LEU A 10 2.54 9.35 -0.08
CA LEU A 10 3.00 9.85 1.22
C LEU A 10 3.35 11.34 1.08
N ILE A 11 2.74 12.17 1.93
CA ILE A 11 2.98 13.60 2.02
C ILE A 11 3.60 13.90 3.39
N ASP A 12 4.69 14.66 3.43
CA ASP A 12 5.35 15.03 4.68
C ASP A 12 4.66 16.21 5.39
N ARG A 13 5.17 16.55 6.58
CA ARG A 13 4.67 17.67 7.40
C ARG A 13 4.87 19.05 6.76
N LYS A 14 5.70 19.15 5.72
CA LYS A 14 5.92 20.37 4.93
C LYS A 14 5.00 20.42 3.70
N GLY A 15 4.13 19.42 3.52
CA GLY A 15 3.23 19.32 2.38
C GLY A 15 3.90 18.79 1.11
N GLN A 16 5.11 18.24 1.19
CA GLN A 16 5.84 17.72 0.03
C GLN A 16 5.54 16.24 -0.19
N ILE A 17 5.47 15.83 -1.47
CA ILE A 17 5.35 14.41 -1.83
C ILE A 17 6.69 13.73 -1.53
N VAL A 18 6.69 12.84 -0.56
CA VAL A 18 7.86 12.01 -0.21
C VAL A 18 8.00 10.87 -1.20
N GLY A 19 6.88 10.31 -1.65
CA GLY A 19 6.88 9.23 -2.62
C GLY A 19 5.50 8.67 -2.90
N LYS A 20 5.49 7.71 -3.83
CA LYS A 20 4.30 7.03 -4.31
C LYS A 20 4.52 5.53 -4.21
N TYR A 21 3.49 4.81 -3.79
CA TYR A 21 3.44 3.36 -3.81
C TYR A 21 2.34 2.92 -4.79
N HIS A 22 2.66 1.94 -5.64
CA HIS A 22 1.72 1.35 -6.58
C HIS A 22 1.29 -0.01 -6.02
N LYS A 23 -0.01 -0.19 -5.80
CA LYS A 23 -0.58 -1.42 -5.24
C LYS A 23 -0.10 -2.65 -6.02
N THR A 24 0.47 -3.62 -5.33
CA THR A 24 1.10 -4.79 -5.93
C THR A 24 0.10 -5.92 -6.16
N HIS A 25 -0.89 -6.08 -5.28
CA HIS A 25 -1.91 -7.10 -5.38
C HIS A 25 -3.27 -6.50 -5.77
N LEU A 26 -3.66 -6.60 -7.04
CA LEU A 26 -4.97 -6.14 -7.50
C LEU A 26 -6.10 -7.06 -7.01
N THR A 27 -7.21 -6.47 -6.55
CA THR A 27 -8.44 -7.23 -6.30
C THR A 27 -8.95 -7.84 -7.60
N VAL A 28 -9.79 -8.88 -7.47
CA VAL A 28 -10.46 -9.51 -8.61
C VAL A 28 -11.17 -8.47 -9.49
N ARG A 29 -11.87 -7.50 -8.88
CA ARG A 29 -12.55 -6.42 -9.60
C ARG A 29 -11.59 -5.51 -10.37
N GLU A 30 -10.47 -5.13 -9.75
CA GLU A 30 -9.44 -4.30 -10.41
C GLU A 30 -8.80 -5.02 -11.60
N GLN A 31 -8.61 -6.34 -11.52
CA GLN A 31 -8.04 -7.13 -12.62
C GLN A 31 -8.92 -7.14 -13.88
N PHE A 32 -10.24 -6.96 -13.75
CA PHE A 32 -11.16 -6.85 -14.90
C PHE A 32 -11.10 -5.48 -15.59
N ILE A 33 -10.45 -4.49 -14.97
CA ILE A 33 -10.32 -3.14 -15.53
C ILE A 33 -9.00 -3.08 -16.31
N LYS A 34 -9.08 -3.10 -17.65
CA LYS A 34 -7.90 -3.14 -18.54
C LYS A 34 -6.92 -1.98 -18.36
N SER A 35 -7.36 -0.88 -17.74
CA SER A 35 -6.54 0.30 -17.47
C SER A 35 -5.89 0.28 -16.09
N ILE A 36 -5.92 -0.83 -15.34
CA ILE A 36 -5.23 -0.95 -14.05
C ILE A 36 -4.13 -1.99 -14.18
N SER A 37 -2.93 -1.64 -13.74
CA SER A 37 -1.79 -2.55 -13.70
C SER A 37 -1.19 -2.56 -12.29
N PRO A 38 -0.77 -3.74 -11.78
CA PRO A 38 -0.13 -3.83 -10.48
C PRO A 38 1.22 -3.12 -10.49
N GLY A 39 1.60 -2.58 -9.33
CA GLY A 39 2.98 -2.23 -9.04
C GLY A 39 3.86 -3.47 -8.85
N ASN A 40 5.18 -3.27 -8.79
CA ASN A 40 6.15 -4.35 -8.56
C ASN A 40 7.24 -3.95 -7.56
N GLU A 41 7.00 -2.92 -6.76
CA GLU A 41 7.98 -2.36 -5.84
C GLU A 41 7.41 -2.23 -4.44
N TYR A 42 8.30 -2.35 -3.45
CA TYR A 42 7.99 -2.18 -2.02
C TYR A 42 8.93 -1.12 -1.43
N PRO A 43 8.71 0.18 -1.73
CA PRO A 43 9.57 1.25 -1.27
C PRO A 43 9.38 1.53 0.23
N VAL A 44 10.46 1.92 0.88
CA VAL A 44 10.46 2.44 2.25
C VAL A 44 10.96 3.88 2.20
N PHE A 45 10.12 4.80 2.66
CA PHE A 45 10.36 6.24 2.59
C PHE A 45 10.96 6.74 3.89
N ARG A 46 12.02 7.54 3.82
CA ARG A 46 12.57 8.21 5.01
C ARG A 46 11.79 9.50 5.28
N THR A 47 11.27 9.67 6.48
CA THR A 47 10.63 10.90 6.96
C THR A 47 11.32 11.41 8.23
N ASP A 48 10.92 12.59 8.71
CA ASP A 48 11.41 13.17 9.96
C ASP A 48 10.97 12.40 11.22
N PHE A 49 10.04 11.45 11.07
CA PHE A 49 9.50 10.63 12.16
C PHE A 49 9.77 9.12 11.98
N GLY A 50 10.63 8.74 11.03
CA GLY A 50 11.07 7.36 10.83
C GLY A 50 10.99 6.87 9.39
N LYS A 51 11.23 5.58 9.19
CA LYS A 51 11.12 4.90 7.89
C LYS A 51 9.70 4.32 7.70
N VAL A 52 8.98 4.82 6.71
CA VAL A 52 7.57 4.48 6.45
C VAL A 52 7.45 3.58 5.22
N GLY A 53 6.84 2.41 5.38
CA GLY A 53 6.36 1.56 4.28
C GLY A 53 4.89 1.82 3.98
N LEU A 54 4.49 1.59 2.73
CA LEU A 54 3.10 1.68 2.29
C LEU A 54 2.62 0.35 1.69
N MET A 55 1.38 -0.02 1.97
CA MET A 55 0.64 -1.10 1.32
C MET A 55 -0.84 -0.73 1.25
N VAL A 56 -1.61 -1.28 0.31
CA VAL A 56 -2.99 -0.81 0.03
C VAL A 56 -3.98 -1.96 -0.02
N CYS A 57 -5.06 -1.85 0.76
CA CYS A 57 -6.22 -2.76 0.78
C CYS A 57 -5.85 -4.25 0.62
N TYR A 58 -5.97 -4.79 -0.59
CA TYR A 58 -5.78 -6.23 -0.82
C TYR A 58 -4.37 -6.75 -0.48
N ASP A 59 -3.36 -5.88 -0.48
CA ASP A 59 -1.98 -6.23 -0.09
C ASP A 59 -1.90 -6.83 1.34
N ASN A 60 -2.83 -6.51 2.26
CA ASN A 60 -2.81 -7.04 3.63
C ASN A 60 -3.09 -8.55 3.73
N HIS A 61 -3.66 -9.16 2.68
CA HIS A 61 -3.86 -10.61 2.63
C HIS A 61 -2.56 -11.37 2.34
N PHE A 62 -1.48 -10.66 1.99
CA PHE A 62 -0.18 -11.22 1.60
C PHE A 62 0.86 -10.79 2.66
N PRO A 63 1.10 -11.60 3.70
CA PRO A 63 2.03 -11.25 4.78
C PRO A 63 3.45 -10.98 4.27
N GLU A 64 3.80 -11.49 3.10
CA GLU A 64 5.05 -11.23 2.38
C GLU A 64 5.26 -9.74 2.12
N VAL A 65 4.20 -8.97 1.86
CA VAL A 65 4.30 -7.52 1.62
C VAL A 65 4.81 -6.82 2.87
N ALA A 66 4.17 -7.07 4.02
CA ALA A 66 4.59 -6.52 5.30
C ALA A 66 6.00 -7.01 5.67
N ARG A 67 6.31 -8.29 5.42
CA ARG A 67 7.62 -8.87 5.65
C ARG A 67 8.72 -8.19 4.84
N ILE A 68 8.49 -7.95 3.55
CA ILE A 68 9.45 -7.27 2.67
C ILE A 68 9.70 -5.84 3.14
N LEU A 69 8.65 -5.09 3.49
CA LEU A 69 8.76 -3.74 4.02
C LEU A 69 9.58 -3.72 5.33
N ALA A 70 9.31 -4.66 6.25
CA ALA A 70 10.05 -4.80 7.50
C ALA A 70 11.53 -5.15 7.25
N VAL A 71 11.83 -6.10 6.34
CA VAL A 71 13.21 -6.44 5.95
C VAL A 71 13.95 -5.25 5.34
N LYS A 72 13.25 -4.42 4.56
CA LYS A 72 13.77 -3.16 4.01
C LYS A 72 13.93 -2.05 5.06
N GLY A 73 13.57 -2.33 6.32
CA GLY A 73 13.79 -1.45 7.46
C GLY A 73 12.68 -0.43 7.69
N ALA A 74 11.46 -0.70 7.22
CA ALA A 74 10.28 0.07 7.64
C ALA A 74 10.08 -0.07 9.16
N GLU A 75 9.93 1.06 9.82
CA GLU A 75 9.64 1.19 11.26
C GLU A 75 8.14 1.39 11.49
N LEU A 76 7.46 1.93 10.48
CA LEU A 76 6.01 2.12 10.43
C LEU A 76 5.49 1.63 9.08
N ILE A 77 4.37 0.91 9.07
CA ILE A 77 3.65 0.57 7.84
C ILE A 77 2.29 1.25 7.89
N ALA A 78 2.03 2.14 6.93
CA ALA A 78 0.72 2.74 6.76
C ALA A 78 -0.07 1.96 5.70
N TYR A 79 -1.30 1.62 6.06
CA TYR A 79 -2.17 0.75 5.28
C TYR A 79 -3.56 1.38 5.13
N PRO A 80 -3.78 2.24 4.11
CA PRO A 80 -5.11 2.67 3.77
C PRO A 80 -5.91 1.50 3.19
N SER A 81 -7.06 1.22 3.80
CA SER A 81 -7.95 0.14 3.40
C SER A 81 -9.40 0.61 3.31
N MET A 82 -10.13 0.03 2.37
CA MET A 82 -11.59 0.13 2.32
C MET A 82 -12.12 -1.26 2.64
N GLY A 83 -12.79 -1.41 3.78
CA GLY A 83 -13.50 -2.62 4.16
C GLY A 83 -14.98 -2.30 4.34
N ASP A 84 -15.85 -3.28 4.09
CA ASP A 84 -17.32 -3.10 4.09
C ASP A 84 -17.92 -2.97 5.51
N GLY A 85 -17.12 -2.65 6.52
CA GLY A 85 -17.56 -2.53 7.92
C GLY A 85 -17.96 -3.86 8.60
N CYS A 86 -17.88 -4.99 7.90
CA CYS A 86 -18.05 -6.30 8.53
C CYS A 86 -16.70 -6.75 9.08
N GLU A 87 -16.41 -6.35 10.31
CA GLU A 87 -15.45 -7.10 11.14
C GLU A 87 -15.87 -8.57 11.10
N SER A 88 -14.93 -9.46 10.78
CA SER A 88 -15.13 -10.90 10.93
C SER A 88 -15.65 -11.17 12.34
N PRO A 89 -16.76 -11.91 12.53
CA PRO A 89 -17.18 -12.30 13.86
C PRO A 89 -16.12 -13.27 14.41
N GLY A 90 -15.16 -12.74 15.17
CA GLY A 90 -14.04 -13.53 15.71
C GLY A 90 -12.68 -12.84 15.76
N GLY A 91 -12.60 -11.51 15.85
CA GLY A 91 -11.37 -10.83 16.27
C GLY A 91 -11.08 -11.15 17.74
N VAL A 92 -10.28 -12.22 17.96
CA VAL A 92 -9.76 -12.82 19.22
C VAL A 92 -10.78 -13.17 20.31
#